data_AF-A0A662D367-F1
#
_entry.id   AF-A0A662D367-F1
#
_cell.length_a   1.000
_cell.length_b   1.000
_cell.length_c   1.000
_cell.angle_alpha   90.00
_cell.angle_beta   90.00
_cell.angle_gamma   90.00
#
_symmetry.space_group_name_H-M   'P 1'
#
loop_
_entity.id
_entity.type
_entity.pdbx_description
1 polymer ?
#
loop_
_entity_poly.entity_id
_entity_poly.type
_entity_poly.pdbx_seq_one_letter_code
_entity_poly.pdbx_strand_id
1 'polypeptide(L)'
;MAAYGQEKFLAIHDEIFRNFKKARNPEWRQKLAQKYGIEEALTDESTHQLVQKIINTGAEYEKTSARYPHGIRSTPTMIINNRMIIGTLPYPHLKAIVEALLQEKEGESESLQFLENWVKRK
;
A
#
# COMPACT_ATOMS: atom_id res chain seq x y z
N MET A 1 10.01 7.81 -7.91
CA MET A 1 11.05 6.76 -7.98
C MET A 1 10.65 5.63 -7.04
N ALA A 2 10.12 4.52 -7.56
CA ALA A 2 9.95 3.31 -6.77
C ALA A 2 11.27 2.53 -6.86
N ALA A 3 11.96 2.32 -5.73
CA ALA A 3 13.24 1.58 -5.66
C ALA A 3 14.35 2.07 -6.63
N TYR A 4 14.51 3.38 -6.83
CA TYR A 4 15.58 3.98 -7.66
C TYR A 4 15.54 3.61 -9.16
N GLY A 5 14.51 2.88 -9.63
CA GLY A 5 14.28 2.51 -11.02
C GLY A 5 12.97 1.72 -11.17
N GLN A 6 12.04 2.19 -12.00
CA GLN A 6 10.71 1.59 -12.13
C GLN A 6 10.76 0.17 -12.68
N GLU A 7 11.74 -0.10 -13.54
CA GLU A 7 12.00 -1.39 -14.17
C GLU A 7 12.51 -2.46 -13.18
N LYS A 8 13.19 -2.05 -12.11
CA LYS A 8 13.74 -2.96 -11.09
C LYS A 8 12.78 -3.20 -9.92
N PHE A 9 11.76 -2.35 -9.78
CA PHE A 9 10.87 -2.36 -8.62
C PHE A 9 10.26 -3.73 -8.35
N LEU A 10 9.66 -4.37 -9.34
CA LEU A 10 9.00 -5.67 -9.16
C LEU A 10 9.98 -6.76 -8.70
N ALA A 11 11.16 -6.82 -9.30
CA ALA A 11 12.19 -7.80 -8.93
C ALA A 11 12.68 -7.60 -7.49
N ILE A 12 12.98 -6.34 -7.12
CA ILE A 12 13.42 -5.98 -5.77
C ILE A 12 12.31 -6.26 -4.74
N HIS A 13 11.09 -5.83 -5.04
CA HIS A 13 9.91 -6.04 -4.21
C HIS A 13 9.70 -7.54 -3.93
N ASP A 14 9.65 -8.37 -4.97
CA ASP A 14 9.40 -9.80 -4.84
C ASP A 14 10.52 -10.52 -4.08
N GLU A 15 11.78 -10.09 -4.25
CA GLU A 15 12.90 -10.64 -3.49
C GLU A 15 12.84 -10.26 -2.01
N ILE A 16 12.46 -9.03 -1.68
CA ILE A 16 12.24 -8.59 -0.30
C ILE A 16 11.12 -9.41 0.36
N PHE A 17 9.96 -9.53 -0.29
CA PHE A 17 8.81 -10.23 0.29
C PHE A 17 9.06 -11.74 0.43
N ARG A 18 9.73 -12.37 -0.53
CA ARG A 18 10.16 -13.77 -0.42
C ARG A 18 11.17 -14.01 0.71
N ASN A 19 11.97 -12.99 1.04
CA ASN A 19 12.98 -13.04 2.10
C ASN A 19 12.62 -12.16 3.32
N PHE A 20 11.33 -11.94 3.59
CA PHE A 20 10.86 -10.90 4.52
C PHE A 20 11.56 -10.89 5.90
N LYS A 21 11.85 -12.07 6.46
CA LYS A 21 12.60 -12.18 7.73
C LYS A 21 14.06 -11.71 7.59
N LYS A 22 14.75 -12.10 6.52
CA LYS A 22 16.14 -11.71 6.24
C LYS A 22 16.24 -10.22 5.87
N ALA A 23 15.22 -9.69 5.18
CA ALA A 23 15.16 -8.28 4.78
C ALA A 23 15.21 -7.29 5.96
N ARG A 24 14.93 -7.76 7.19
CA ARG A 24 15.09 -6.96 8.42
C ARG A 24 16.55 -6.72 8.79
N ASN A 25 17.48 -7.55 8.32
CA ASN A 25 18.91 -7.39 8.56
C ASN A 25 19.52 -6.29 7.64
N PRO A 26 20.23 -5.28 8.18
CA PRO A 26 20.85 -4.23 7.39
C PRO A 26 21.90 -4.71 6.36
N GLU A 27 22.76 -5.65 6.72
CA GLU A 27 23.79 -6.21 5.84
C GLU A 27 23.14 -6.93 4.65
N TRP A 28 22.02 -7.62 4.89
CA TRP A 28 21.25 -8.25 3.82
C TRP A 28 20.70 -7.20 2.85
N ARG A 29 20.18 -6.07 3.36
CA ARG A 29 19.71 -4.95 2.51
C ARG A 29 20.84 -4.32 1.70
N GLN A 30 22.03 -4.17 2.27
CA GLN A 30 23.22 -3.72 1.53
C GLN A 30 23.58 -4.67 0.39
N LYS A 31 23.62 -5.98 0.64
CA LYS A 31 23.87 -6.98 -0.40
C LYS A 31 22.80 -6.97 -1.49
N LEU A 32 21.54 -6.79 -1.11
CA LEU A 32 20.44 -6.62 -2.07
C LEU A 32 20.66 -5.37 -2.93
N ALA A 33 21.02 -4.24 -2.32
CA ALA A 33 21.26 -3.01 -3.05
C ALA A 33 22.40 -3.16 -4.06
N GLN A 34 23.51 -3.78 -3.65
CA GLN A 34 24.64 -4.12 -4.54
C GLN A 34 24.23 -5.02 -5.71
N LYS A 35 23.43 -6.05 -5.44
CA LYS A 35 22.93 -6.96 -6.47
C LYS A 35 22.15 -6.23 -7.57
N TYR A 36 21.40 -5.20 -7.22
CA TYR A 36 20.57 -4.44 -8.15
C TYR A 36 21.20 -3.12 -8.61
N GLY A 37 22.39 -2.75 -8.11
CA GLY A 37 23.06 -1.49 -8.42
C GLY A 37 22.25 -0.27 -7.98
N ILE A 38 21.75 -0.29 -6.72
CA ILE A 38 20.90 0.77 -6.13
C ILE A 38 21.42 1.22 -4.75
N GLU A 39 22.73 1.13 -4.51
CA GLU A 39 23.34 1.46 -3.21
C GLU A 39 23.08 2.91 -2.78
N GLU A 40 23.08 3.84 -3.72
CA GLU A 40 22.79 5.25 -3.49
C GLU A 40 21.38 5.47 -2.89
N ALA A 41 20.43 4.58 -3.20
CA ALA A 41 19.07 4.63 -2.69
C ALA A 41 18.97 4.38 -1.18
N LEU A 42 19.98 3.75 -0.57
CA LEU A 42 20.00 3.49 0.88
C LEU A 42 20.27 4.76 1.71
N THR A 43 20.81 5.80 1.07
CA THR A 43 21.22 7.05 1.72
C THR A 43 20.62 8.30 1.08
N ASP A 44 19.84 8.16 0.01
CA ASP A 44 19.20 9.27 -0.66
C ASP A 44 18.13 9.92 0.24
N GLU A 45 18.44 11.12 0.74
CA GLU A 45 17.56 11.90 1.60
C GLU A 45 16.23 12.24 0.93
N SER A 46 16.23 12.48 -0.38
CA SER A 46 15.02 12.85 -1.11
C SER A 46 14.03 11.68 -1.16
N THR A 47 14.53 10.47 -1.43
CA THR A 47 13.75 9.23 -1.32
C THR A 47 13.27 8.99 0.10
N HIS A 48 14.11 9.18 1.12
CA HIS A 48 13.71 9.00 2.52
C HIS A 48 12.57 9.95 2.93
N GLN A 49 12.67 11.23 2.57
CA GLN A 49 11.62 12.22 2.83
C GLN A 49 10.33 11.88 2.08
N LEU A 50 10.43 11.46 0.82
CA LEU A 50 9.27 11.03 0.03
C LEU A 50 8.57 9.81 0.67
N VAL A 51 9.34 8.79 1.06
CA VAL A 51 8.81 7.59 1.72
C VAL A 51 8.13 7.96 3.03
N GLN A 52 8.74 8.82 3.85
CA GLN A 52 8.15 9.29 5.10
C GLN A 52 6.83 10.04 4.85
N LYS A 53 6.77 10.91 3.84
CA LYS A 53 5.54 11.59 3.44
C LYS A 53 4.46 10.60 3.03
N ILE A 54 4.78 9.62 2.19
CA ILE A 54 3.85 8.57 1.74
C ILE A 54 3.32 7.78 2.93
N ILE A 55 4.18 7.34 3.85
CA ILE A 55 3.77 6.62 5.06
C ILE A 55 2.81 7.47 5.91
N ASN A 56 3.10 8.76 6.04
CA ASN A 56 2.29 9.68 6.85
C ASN A 56 0.92 10.00 6.24
N THR A 57 0.74 9.85 4.92
CA THR A 57 -0.58 10.07 4.28
C THR A 57 -1.69 9.18 4.85
N GLY A 58 -1.35 8.03 5.46
CA GLY A 58 -2.33 7.19 6.14
C GLY A 58 -3.09 7.89 7.27
N ALA A 59 -2.50 8.93 7.87
CA ALA A 59 -3.12 9.74 8.91
C ALA A 59 -4.13 10.76 8.36
N GLU A 60 -4.09 11.07 7.07
CA GLU A 60 -4.99 12.05 6.42
C GLU A 60 -6.40 11.48 6.20
N TYR A 61 -6.55 10.15 6.25
CA TYR A 61 -7.85 9.48 6.07
C TYR A 61 -8.69 9.51 7.35
N GLU A 62 -9.99 9.75 7.18
CA GLU A 62 -10.96 9.77 8.26
C GLU A 62 -10.96 8.49 9.08
N LYS A 63 -11.17 8.64 10.39
CA LYS A 63 -11.23 7.51 11.31
C LYS A 63 -12.33 6.56 10.91
N THR A 64 -11.92 5.32 10.83
CA THR A 64 -12.66 4.26 10.18
C THR A 64 -13.13 3.27 11.27
N SER A 65 -12.45 3.25 12.42
CA SER A 65 -12.89 2.61 13.66
C SER A 65 -12.44 3.39 14.90
N ALA A 66 -13.27 3.43 15.95
CA ALA A 66 -12.95 4.06 17.23
C ALA A 66 -11.70 3.47 17.93
N ARG A 67 -11.35 2.22 17.61
CA ARG A 67 -10.16 1.54 18.15
C ARG A 67 -8.84 2.13 17.62
N TYR A 68 -8.84 2.75 16.44
CA TYR A 68 -7.62 3.15 15.75
C TYR A 68 -7.52 4.67 15.62
N PRO A 69 -6.30 5.24 15.76
CA PRO A 69 -6.11 6.69 15.72
C PRO A 69 -6.21 7.29 14.32
N HIS A 70 -6.06 6.49 13.26
CA HIS A 70 -6.03 6.91 11.86
C HIS A 70 -6.99 6.09 11.00
N GLY A 71 -7.35 6.61 9.83
CA GLY A 71 -8.23 5.91 8.88
C GLY A 71 -7.62 4.65 8.30
N ILE A 72 -6.36 4.71 7.84
CA ILE A 72 -5.61 3.52 7.46
C ILE A 72 -5.07 2.85 8.72
N ARG A 73 -5.50 1.61 8.97
CA ARG A 73 -5.23 0.87 10.22
C ARG A 73 -4.52 -0.47 10.06
N SER A 74 -4.33 -0.96 8.83
CA SER A 74 -3.66 -2.23 8.57
C SER A 74 -3.09 -2.29 7.16
N THR A 75 -2.25 -3.27 6.90
CA THR A 75 -1.74 -3.59 5.56
C THR A 75 -2.16 -5.02 5.15
N PRO A 76 -2.45 -5.27 3.86
CA PRO A 76 -2.61 -4.27 2.81
C PRO A 76 -3.90 -3.45 3.02
N THR A 77 -3.88 -2.18 2.61
CA THR A 77 -5.07 -1.35 2.43
C THR A 77 -4.99 -0.77 1.01
N MET A 78 -6.06 -0.89 0.25
CA MET A 78 -6.16 -0.39 -1.13
C MET A 78 -7.20 0.73 -1.19
N ILE A 79 -6.94 1.74 -2.03
CA ILE A 79 -7.88 2.84 -2.28
C ILE A 79 -8.13 2.90 -3.78
N ILE A 80 -9.38 2.68 -4.19
CA ILE A 80 -9.80 2.60 -5.59
C ILE A 80 -11.07 3.43 -5.72
N ASN A 81 -11.08 4.43 -6.60
CA ASN A 81 -12.23 5.33 -6.83
C ASN A 81 -12.82 5.90 -5.52
N ASN A 82 -11.96 6.42 -4.64
CA ASN A 82 -12.30 6.93 -3.30
C ASN A 82 -12.86 5.89 -2.31
N ARG A 83 -12.80 4.59 -2.63
CA ARG A 83 -13.22 3.51 -1.73
C ARG A 83 -12.01 2.84 -1.11
N MET A 84 -12.05 2.66 0.21
CA MET A 84 -11.00 1.98 0.97
C MET A 84 -11.35 0.51 1.19
N ILE A 85 -10.43 -0.38 0.84
CA ILE A 85 -10.52 -1.83 1.05
C ILE A 85 -9.42 -2.21 2.03
N ILE A 86 -9.81 -2.64 3.23
CA ILE A 86 -8.88 -2.89 4.34
C ILE A 86 -8.66 -4.39 4.53
N GLY A 87 -7.39 -4.82 4.48
CA GLY A 87 -6.95 -6.18 4.79
C GLY A 87 -6.83 -7.10 3.59
N THR A 88 -6.39 -8.33 3.86
CA THR A 88 -6.32 -9.40 2.86
C THR A 88 -7.68 -10.08 2.71
N LEU A 89 -8.29 -9.96 1.54
CA LEU A 89 -9.53 -10.67 1.20
C LEU A 89 -9.23 -11.87 0.31
N PRO A 90 -10.03 -12.96 0.37
CA PRO A 90 -9.98 -14.02 -0.63
C PRO A 90 -10.10 -13.45 -2.05
N TYR A 91 -9.33 -14.00 -2.98
CA TYR A 91 -9.28 -13.49 -4.36
C TYR A 91 -10.67 -13.31 -5.01
N PRO A 92 -11.64 -14.24 -4.88
CA PRO A 92 -12.98 -14.04 -5.45
C PRO A 92 -13.68 -12.78 -4.91
N HIS A 93 -13.56 -12.50 -3.61
CA HIS A 93 -14.15 -11.31 -3.00
C HIS A 93 -13.46 -10.04 -3.48
N LEU A 94 -12.12 -10.03 -3.51
CA LEU A 94 -11.37 -8.88 -3.99
C LEU A 94 -11.69 -8.58 -5.46
N LYS A 95 -11.76 -9.62 -6.30
CA LYS A 95 -12.11 -9.49 -7.72
C LYS A 95 -13.51 -8.87 -7.89
N ALA A 96 -14.51 -9.39 -7.19
CA ALA A 96 -15.88 -8.87 -7.28
C ALA A 96 -15.97 -7.40 -6.83
N ILE A 97 -15.25 -7.03 -5.77
CA ILE A 97 -15.17 -5.63 -5.31
C ILE A 97 -14.56 -4.74 -6.40
N VAL A 98 -13.41 -5.12 -6.94
CA VAL A 98 -12.72 -4.33 -7.97
C VAL A 98 -13.57 -4.21 -9.24
N GLU A 99 -14.19 -5.30 -9.70
CA GLU A 99 -15.09 -5.28 -10.86
C GLU A 99 -16.29 -4.35 -10.66
N ALA A 100 -16.88 -4.33 -9.47
CA ALA A 100 -17.96 -3.40 -9.15
C ALA A 100 -17.48 -1.93 -9.18
N LEU A 101 -16.31 -1.64 -8.61
CA LEU A 101 -15.73 -0.29 -8.59
C LEU A 101 -15.35 0.22 -9.98
N LEU A 102 -14.99 -0.67 -10.92
CA LEU A 102 -14.70 -0.32 -12.31
C LEU A 102 -15.96 -0.02 -13.14
N GLN A 103 -17.13 -0.51 -12.71
CA GLN A 103 -18.41 -0.26 -13.37
C GLN A 103 -19.10 1.03 -12.89
N GLU A 104 -18.76 1.52 -11.70
CA GLU A 104 -19.21 2.83 -11.20
C GLU A 104 -18.69 3.95 -12.12
N LYS A 105 -19.57 4.82 -12.62
CA LYS A 105 -19.18 5.96 -13.47
C LYS A 105 -18.54 7.07 -12.63
N GLU A 106 -17.57 7.79 -13.22
CA GLU A 106 -17.02 9.02 -12.64
C GLU A 106 -18.18 10.00 -12.32
N GLY A 107 -18.42 10.25 -11.03
CA GLY A 107 -19.47 11.14 -10.52
C GLY A 107 -20.43 10.53 -9.48
N GLU A 108 -20.64 9.22 -9.45
CA GLU A 108 -21.50 8.59 -8.43
C GLU A 108 -20.78 8.43 -7.07
N SER A 109 -19.44 8.35 -7.10
CA SER A 109 -18.59 8.08 -5.92
C SER A 109 -18.40 9.26 -4.96
N GLU A 110 -18.77 10.49 -5.34
CA GLU A 110 -18.61 11.66 -4.45
C GLU A 110 -19.54 11.60 -3.22
N SER A 111 -20.60 10.80 -3.28
CA SER A 111 -21.62 10.70 -2.21
C SER A 111 -21.44 9.49 -1.27
N LEU A 112 -20.51 8.58 -1.56
CA LEU A 112 -20.42 7.29 -0.87
C LEU A 112 -19.25 7.31 0.13
N GLN A 113 -19.60 7.45 1.41
CA GLN A 113 -18.68 7.35 2.56
C GLN A 113 -17.85 6.05 2.51
N PHE A 114 -16.62 6.11 3.04
CA PHE A 114 -15.68 4.99 3.12
C PHE A 114 -16.36 3.69 3.59
N LEU A 115 -16.51 2.74 2.65
CA LEU A 115 -17.25 1.50 2.84
C LEU A 115 -16.42 0.48 3.64
N GLU A 116 -16.47 0.59 4.96
CA GLU A 116 -15.87 -0.39 5.88
C GLU A 116 -16.57 -1.75 5.88
N ASN A 117 -17.84 -1.81 5.48
CA ASN A 117 -18.69 -2.98 5.66
C ASN A 117 -19.50 -3.26 4.39
N TRP A 118 -19.06 -4.27 3.63
CA TRP A 118 -19.78 -4.82 2.47
C TRP A 118 -21.03 -5.64 2.86
N VAL A 119 -21.28 -5.79 4.17
CA VAL A 119 -22.44 -6.46 4.72
C VAL A 119 -23.34 -5.40 5.34
N LYS A 120 -24.59 -5.30 4.85
CA LYS A 120 -25.64 -4.55 5.54
C LYS A 120 -25.71 -5.07 6.98
N ARG A 121 -25.43 -4.21 7.97
CA ARG A 121 -25.81 -4.54 9.35
C ARG A 121 -27.34 -4.68 9.35
N LYS A 122 -27.82 -5.84 9.77
CA LYS A 122 -29.24 -6.05 10.05
C LYS A 122 -29.69 -5.14 11.17
#